data_AF-A0A6V7KV48-F1
#
_entry.id   AF-A0A6V7KV48-F1
#
_cell.length_a   1.000
_cell.length_b   1.000
_cell.length_c   1.000
_cell.angle_alpha   90.00
_cell.angle_beta   90.00
_cell.angle_gamma   90.00
#
_symmetry.space_group_name_H-M   'P 1'
#
loop_
_entity.id
_entity.type
_entity.pdbx_description
1 polymer ?
#
loop_
_entity_poly.entity_id
_entity_poly.type
_entity_poly.pdbx_seq_one_letter_code
_entity_poly.pdbx_strand_id
1 'polypeptide(L)'
;RATELNPNDATTLYMLGNWCFSVADLSWYQKKIAHAIFGVDPTSSYEEALQYFEAAEKVDPMFYSYNLLYLGKTYLKLQKKDDAIRYLKMVVEFPAKNDEDHKAKLEATKILGTI
;
A
#
# COMPACT_ATOMS: atom_id res chain seq x y z
N ARG A 1 -3.06 -17.84 -10.36
CA ARG A 1 -2.87 -17.85 -11.82
C ARG A 1 -2.01 -16.70 -12.38
N ALA A 2 -2.16 -15.44 -11.98
CA ALA A 2 -1.20 -14.39 -12.41
C ALA A 2 0.19 -14.53 -11.75
N THR A 3 0.23 -14.89 -10.47
CA THR A 3 1.45 -15.17 -9.69
C THR A 3 2.25 -16.39 -10.16
N GLU A 4 1.65 -17.26 -10.99
CA GLU A 4 2.30 -18.46 -11.54
C GLU A 4 3.18 -18.16 -12.76
N LEU A 5 2.99 -16.99 -13.40
CA LEU A 5 3.69 -16.61 -14.64
C LEU A 5 4.92 -15.73 -14.38
N ASN A 6 4.88 -14.86 -13.37
CA ASN A 6 6.05 -14.15 -12.85
C ASN A 6 5.84 -13.80 -11.36
N PRO A 7 6.34 -14.62 -10.43
CA PRO A 7 6.16 -14.38 -8.99
C PRO A 7 6.91 -13.13 -8.49
N ASN A 8 7.82 -12.56 -9.29
CA ASN A 8 8.57 -11.35 -8.99
C ASN A 8 8.14 -10.18 -9.90
N ASP A 9 6.87 -10.06 -10.23
CA ASP A 9 6.33 -8.86 -10.85
C ASP A 9 5.97 -7.83 -9.77
N ALA A 10 6.66 -6.68 -9.77
CA ALA A 10 6.46 -5.64 -8.76
C ALA A 10 5.02 -5.12 -8.73
N THR A 11 4.36 -5.06 -9.89
CA THR A 11 2.95 -4.65 -10.00
C THR A 11 2.02 -5.63 -9.30
N THR A 12 2.21 -6.93 -9.51
CA THR A 12 1.44 -7.99 -8.85
C THR A 12 1.64 -7.97 -7.34
N LEU A 13 2.88 -7.77 -6.88
CA LEU A 13 3.19 -7.63 -5.45
C LEU A 13 2.51 -6.40 -4.85
N TYR A 14 2.55 -5.25 -5.53
CA TYR A 14 1.81 -4.06 -5.11
C TYR A 14 0.30 -4.33 -5.01
N MET A 15 -0.29 -5.02 -6.00
CA MET A 15 -1.72 -5.33 -5.98
C MET A 15 -2.10 -6.23 -4.79
N LEU A 16 -1.26 -7.22 -4.45
CA LEU A 16 -1.44 -8.06 -3.27
C LEU A 16 -1.32 -7.25 -1.98
N GLY A 17 -0.32 -6.38 -1.87
CA GLY A 17 -0.18 -5.48 -0.72
C GLY A 17 -1.37 -4.54 -0.56
N ASN A 18 -1.89 -4.01 -1.67
CA ASN A 18 -3.07 -3.14 -1.67
C ASN A 18 -4.33 -3.88 -1.22
N TRP A 19 -4.50 -5.14 -1.64
CA TRP A 19 -5.58 -5.99 -1.16
C TRP A 19 -5.47 -6.23 0.36
N CYS A 20 -4.28 -6.63 0.85
CA CYS A 20 -4.03 -6.83 2.27
C CYS A 20 -4.33 -5.57 3.10
N PHE A 21 -3.82 -4.41 2.65
CA PHE A 21 -4.06 -3.12 3.30
C PHE A 21 -5.55 -2.80 3.35
N SER A 22 -6.25 -2.94 2.23
CA SER A 22 -7.66 -2.62 2.12
C SER A 22 -8.51 -3.50 3.04
N VAL A 23 -8.21 -4.79 3.10
CA VAL A 23 -8.89 -5.74 4.00
C VAL A 23 -8.61 -5.42 5.48
N ALA A 24 -7.37 -5.06 5.82
CA ALA A 24 -6.99 -4.64 7.16
C ALA A 24 -7.69 -3.34 7.60
N ASP A 25 -7.89 -2.40 6.67
CA ASP A 25 -8.49 -1.08 6.91
C ASP A 25 -10.04 -1.09 6.87
N LEU A 26 -10.68 -2.21 6.51
CA LEU A 26 -12.13 -2.34 6.58
C LEU A 26 -12.64 -2.13 8.00
N SER A 27 -13.65 -1.25 8.12
CA SER A 27 -14.39 -1.09 9.37
C SER A 27 -15.16 -2.36 9.74
N TRP A 28 -15.39 -2.56 11.04
CA TRP A 28 -16.09 -3.75 11.56
C TRP A 28 -17.44 -4.03 10.88
N TYR A 29 -18.17 -2.98 10.48
CA TYR A 29 -19.47 -3.11 9.80
C TYR A 29 -19.32 -3.54 8.33
N GLN A 30 -18.29 -3.05 7.63
CA GLN A 30 -17.99 -3.49 6.26
C GLN A 30 -17.62 -4.98 6.23
N LYS A 31 -16.87 -5.45 7.24
CA LYS A 31 -16.56 -6.87 7.42
C LYS A 31 -17.82 -7.72 7.60
N LYS A 32 -18.80 -7.25 8.39
CA LYS A 32 -20.10 -7.93 8.55
C LYS A 32 -20.90 -8.03 7.25
N ILE A 33 -20.92 -6.98 6.43
CA ILE A 33 -21.58 -7.04 5.11
C ILE A 33 -20.88 -8.06 4.21
N ALA A 34 -19.54 -8.04 4.15
CA ALA A 34 -18.78 -8.99 3.35
C ALA A 34 -19.05 -10.44 3.78
N HIS A 35 -19.07 -10.71 5.09
CA HIS A 35 -19.44 -12.02 5.63
C HIS A 35 -20.84 -12.46 5.17
N ALA A 36 -21.83 -11.58 5.28
CA ALA A 36 -23.21 -11.90 4.92
C ALA A 36 -23.39 -12.24 3.43
N ILE A 37 -22.56 -11.65 2.55
CA ILE A 37 -22.62 -11.87 1.10
C ILE A 37 -21.79 -13.09 0.68
N PHE A 38 -20.56 -13.20 1.18
CA PHE A 38 -19.56 -14.15 0.70
C PHE A 38 -19.36 -15.37 1.61
N GLY A 39 -19.93 -15.38 2.82
CA GLY A 39 -19.82 -16.46 3.79
C GLY A 39 -18.41 -16.65 4.39
N VAL A 40 -17.45 -15.80 4.04
CA VAL A 40 -16.07 -15.83 4.52
C VAL A 40 -15.67 -14.43 4.94
N ASP A 41 -15.03 -14.30 6.11
CA ASP A 41 -14.42 -13.05 6.54
C ASP A 41 -13.11 -12.84 5.77
N PRO A 42 -13.00 -11.84 4.88
CA PRO A 42 -11.69 -11.48 4.36
C PRO A 42 -10.86 -10.98 5.54
N THR A 43 -9.78 -11.70 5.86
CA THR A 43 -8.83 -11.34 6.90
C THR A 43 -7.48 -11.07 6.26
N SER A 44 -6.84 -10.00 6.71
CA SER A 44 -5.45 -9.68 6.42
C SER A 44 -4.97 -8.62 7.43
N SER A 45 -3.67 -8.34 7.45
CA SER A 45 -3.06 -7.37 8.35
C SER A 45 -2.20 -6.32 7.64
N TYR A 46 -1.89 -5.24 8.34
CA TYR A 46 -0.94 -4.24 7.85
C TYR A 46 0.47 -4.81 7.73
N GLU A 47 0.84 -5.80 8.53
CA GLU A 47 2.12 -6.52 8.42
C GLU A 47 2.21 -7.31 7.11
N GLU A 48 1.14 -8.01 6.71
CA GLU A 48 1.11 -8.70 5.41
C GLU A 48 1.20 -7.70 4.26
N ALA A 49 0.44 -6.60 4.33
CA ALA A 49 0.53 -5.53 3.35
C ALA A 49 1.95 -4.99 3.22
N LEU A 50 2.62 -4.75 4.35
CA LEU A 50 4.00 -4.24 4.39
C LEU A 50 4.95 -5.19 3.66
N GLN A 51 4.87 -6.49 3.93
CA GLN A 51 5.73 -7.50 3.28
C GLN A 51 5.63 -7.45 1.76
N TYR A 52 4.40 -7.33 1.23
CA TYR A 52 4.19 -7.26 -0.21
C TYR A 52 4.70 -5.96 -0.83
N PHE A 53 4.45 -4.81 -0.19
CA PHE A 53 4.94 -3.53 -0.71
C PHE A 53 6.47 -3.43 -0.64
N GLU A 54 7.11 -3.93 0.43
CA GLU A 54 8.58 -4.00 0.53
C GLU A 54 9.17 -4.97 -0.51
N ALA A 55 8.49 -6.09 -0.76
CA ALA A 55 8.89 -7.01 -1.82
C ALA A 55 8.79 -6.37 -3.21
N ALA A 56 7.71 -5.64 -3.49
CA ALA A 56 7.55 -4.90 -4.74
C ALA A 56 8.69 -3.88 -4.96
N GLU A 57 8.98 -3.10 -3.92
CA GLU A 57 10.05 -2.09 -3.94
C GLU A 57 11.44 -2.72 -4.09
N LYS A 58 11.65 -3.91 -3.52
CA LYS A 58 12.91 -4.66 -3.67
C LYS A 58 13.10 -5.23 -5.08
N VAL A 59 12.00 -5.64 -5.72
CA VAL A 59 12.02 -6.20 -7.08
C VAL A 59 12.32 -5.10 -8.11
N ASP A 60 11.64 -3.96 -8.01
CA ASP A 60 11.84 -2.83 -8.91
C ASP A 60 11.77 -1.52 -8.11
N PRO A 61 12.91 -0.97 -7.67
CA PRO A 61 12.93 0.25 -6.84
C PRO A 61 12.38 1.46 -7.59
N MET A 62 11.57 2.27 -6.91
CA MET A 62 10.95 3.49 -7.43
C MET A 62 10.11 3.25 -8.70
N PHE A 63 9.59 2.04 -8.89
CA PHE A 63 8.79 1.70 -10.08
C PHE A 63 7.43 2.40 -10.10
N TYR A 64 6.82 2.61 -8.92
CA TYR A 64 5.46 3.10 -8.81
C TYR A 64 5.27 3.98 -7.58
N SER A 65 4.87 5.22 -7.79
CA SER A 65 4.66 6.23 -6.74
C SER A 65 3.66 5.80 -5.68
N TYR A 66 2.62 5.06 -6.06
CA TYR A 66 1.63 4.53 -5.13
C TYR A 66 2.16 3.39 -4.26
N ASN A 67 3.15 2.60 -4.72
CA ASN A 67 3.78 1.61 -3.86
C ASN A 67 4.47 2.30 -2.66
N LEU A 68 5.23 3.36 -2.94
CA LEU A 68 5.89 4.18 -1.92
C LEU A 68 4.87 4.87 -0.99
N LEU A 69 3.77 5.40 -1.54
CA LEU A 69 2.71 6.01 -0.75
C LEU A 69 2.08 5.00 0.21
N TYR A 70 1.79 3.79 -0.25
CA TYR A 70 1.23 2.75 0.58
C TYR A 70 2.24 2.16 1.56
N LEU A 71 3.53 2.13 1.26
CA LEU A 71 4.58 1.89 2.27
C LEU A 71 4.47 2.91 3.40
N GLY A 72 4.48 4.21 3.06
CA GLY A 72 4.32 5.28 4.03
C GLY A 72 3.08 5.15 4.91
N LYS A 73 1.91 4.91 4.29
CA LYS A 73 0.63 4.71 5.00
C LYS A 73 0.64 3.47 5.89
N THR A 74 1.21 2.37 5.41
CA THR A 74 1.30 1.11 6.15
C THR A 74 2.18 1.26 7.39
N TYR A 75 3.35 1.90 7.25
CA TYR A 75 4.21 2.18 8.40
C TYR A 75 3.52 3.07 9.45
N LEU A 76 2.68 4.03 9.05
CA LEU A 76 1.88 4.81 10.03
C LEU A 76 0.87 3.95 10.77
N LYS A 77 0.15 3.07 10.07
CA LYS A 77 -0.79 2.12 10.69
C LYS A 77 -0.10 1.20 11.69
N LEU A 78 1.17 0.86 11.43
CA LEU A 78 2.05 0.09 12.30
C LEU A 78 2.80 0.93 13.34
N GLN A 79 2.48 2.23 13.48
CA GLN A 79 3.12 3.16 14.42
C GLN A 79 4.64 3.33 14.24
N LYS A 80 5.18 2.99 13.06
CA LYS A 80 6.59 3.17 12.68
C LYS A 80 6.77 4.54 11.99
N LYS A 81 6.69 5.61 12.78
CA LYS A 81 6.61 6.99 12.28
C LYS A 81 7.80 7.41 11.42
N ASP A 82 9.02 7.02 11.80
CA ASP A 82 10.23 7.44 11.08
C ASP A 82 10.30 6.81 9.67
N ASP A 83 9.99 5.52 9.55
CA ASP A 83 9.89 4.83 8.27
C ASP A 83 8.78 5.42 7.40
N ALA A 84 7.63 5.74 8.00
CA ALA A 84 6.55 6.39 7.29
C ALA A 84 6.98 7.72 6.69
N ILE A 85 7.62 8.60 7.48
CA ILE A 85 8.12 9.90 7.00
C ILE A 85 9.14 9.69 5.88
N ARG A 86 10.04 8.72 6.00
CA ARG A 86 11.02 8.40 4.96
C ARG A 86 10.34 8.10 3.62
N TYR A 87 9.41 7.15 3.60
CA TYR A 87 8.74 6.77 2.35
C TYR A 87 7.83 7.86 1.80
N LEU A 88 7.11 8.61 2.65
CA LEU A 88 6.28 9.72 2.19
C LEU A 88 7.11 10.84 1.54
N LYS A 89 8.32 11.12 2.06
CA LYS A 89 9.24 12.06 1.41
C LYS A 89 9.69 11.58 0.03
N MET A 90 9.98 10.28 -0.10
CA MET A 90 10.31 9.69 -1.40
C MET A 90 9.16 9.86 -2.40
N VAL A 91 7.91 9.75 -1.98
CA VAL A 91 6.74 10.03 -2.84
C VAL A 91 6.75 11.48 -3.30
N VAL A 92 6.95 12.45 -2.39
CA VAL A 92 7.00 13.88 -2.72
C VAL A 92 8.12 14.21 -3.71
N GLU A 93 9.25 13.51 -3.62
CA GLU A 93 10.39 13.67 -4.52
C GLU A 93 10.25 12.87 -5.83
N PHE A 94 9.26 11.99 -5.93
CA PHE A 94 9.04 11.14 -7.10
C PHE A 94 8.82 11.99 -8.37
N PRO A 95 9.51 11.69 -9.50
CA PRO A 95 9.29 12.39 -10.77
C PRO A 95 7.89 12.12 -11.29
N ALA A 96 7.00 13.12 -11.22
CA ALA A 96 5.62 12.97 -11.67
C ALA A 96 5.56 12.96 -13.20
N LYS A 97 5.11 11.84 -13.77
CA LYS A 97 4.99 11.64 -15.23
C LYS A 97 3.53 11.60 -15.68
N ASN A 98 2.60 11.35 -14.76
CA ASN A 98 1.18 11.22 -15.02
C ASN A 98 0.34 11.76 -13.84
N ASP A 99 -0.97 11.81 -14.03
CA ASP A 99 -1.92 12.30 -13.02
C ASP A 99 -1.91 11.48 -11.73
N GLU A 100 -1.59 10.18 -11.81
CA GLU A 100 -1.52 9.31 -10.64
C GLU A 100 -0.35 9.69 -9.75
N ASP A 101 0.83 9.95 -10.32
CA ASP A 101 1.98 10.43 -9.57
C ASP A 101 1.69 11.77 -8.89
N HIS A 102 0.98 12.68 -9.58
CA HIS A 102 0.57 13.96 -9.00
C HIS A 102 -0.37 13.78 -7.81
N LYS A 103 -1.34 12.87 -7.91
CA LYS A 103 -2.25 12.53 -6.80
C LYS A 103 -1.52 11.91 -5.63
N ALA A 104 -0.60 10.98 -5.89
CA ALA A 104 0.19 10.33 -4.86
C ALA A 104 1.03 11.35 -4.08
N LYS A 105 1.67 12.28 -4.79
CA LYS A 105 2.43 13.40 -4.18
C LYS A 105 1.57 14.30 -3.32
N LEU A 106 0.39 14.67 -3.80
CA LEU A 106 -0.55 15.50 -3.06
C LEU A 106 -0.99 14.81 -1.76
N GLU A 107 -1.34 13.53 -1.83
CA GLU A 107 -1.73 12.74 -0.67
C GLU A 107 -0.57 12.61 0.33
N ALA A 108 0.64 12.29 -0.13
CA ALA A 108 1.82 12.20 0.72
C ALA A 108 2.13 13.52 1.42
N THR A 109 2.05 14.65 0.70
CA THR A 109 2.25 16.00 1.25
C THR A 109 1.22 16.30 2.33
N LYS A 110 -0.05 15.97 2.08
CA LYS A 110 -1.13 16.14 3.05
C LYS A 110 -0.88 15.32 4.31
N ILE A 111 -0.51 14.05 4.16
CA ILE A 111 -0.21 13.17 5.29
C ILE A 111 0.97 13.72 6.11
N LEU A 112 2.07 14.12 5.46
CA LEU A 112 3.23 14.73 6.13
C LEU A 112 2.86 15.99 6.92
N GLY A 113 1.91 16.79 6.45
CA GLY A 113 1.44 17.97 7.17
C GLY A 113 0.60 17.68 8.43
N THR A 114 0.24 16.41 8.67
CA THR A 114 -0.59 15.98 9.82
C THR A 114 0.18 15.20 10.87
N ILE A 115 1.46 14.89 10.61
CA ILE A 115 2.35 14.02 11.39
C ILE A 115 3.30 14.85 12.23
#